data_AF-A0A849QMH9-F1
#
_entry.id   AF-A0A849QMH9-F1
#
_cell.length_a   1.000
_cell.length_b   1.000
_cell.length_c   1.000
_cell.angle_alpha   90.00
_cell.angle_beta   90.00
_cell.angle_gamma   90.00
#
_symmetry.space_group_name_H-M   'P 1'
#
loop_
_entity.id
_entity.type
_entity.pdbx_description
1 polymer ?
#
loop_
_entity_poly.entity_id
_entity_poly.type
_entity_poly.pdbx_seq_one_letter_code
_entity_poly.pdbx_strand_id
1 'polypeptide(L)'
;MTAHEDGTLTKLVVISSDSILPIDAALKIYESEIEITIKETCFGTMVTGPEDAVNRVVKEVVKLDKNHIFVKERGFPPGDDRRCRAGRGGGPRPGFHFLRNEIGILPIIGKALDDFDNNVPLEKVVRPEKLKVSNLKDIIKSELTR
;
A
#
# COMPACT_ATOMS: atom_id res chain seq x y z
N MET A 1 -11.18 4.09 -14.23
CA MET A 1 -12.09 2.94 -14.20
C MET A 1 -12.07 2.29 -15.57
N THR A 2 -11.12 1.39 -15.80
CA THR A 2 -11.13 0.56 -17.02
C THR A 2 -11.54 -0.82 -16.59
N ALA A 3 -12.85 -1.08 -16.69
CA ALA A 3 -13.40 -2.42 -16.64
C ALA A 3 -12.68 -3.23 -17.74
N HIS A 4 -12.09 -4.36 -17.36
CA HIS A 4 -11.62 -5.34 -18.31
C HIS A 4 -12.84 -5.93 -19.02
N GLU A 5 -12.76 -6.17 -20.33
CA GLU A 5 -13.86 -6.58 -21.22
C GLU A 5 -14.61 -7.86 -20.78
N ASP A 6 -14.11 -8.57 -19.76
CA ASP A 6 -14.62 -9.86 -19.28
C ASP A 6 -15.12 -9.86 -17.82
N GLY A 7 -15.42 -8.69 -17.22
CA GLY A 7 -15.93 -8.63 -15.82
C GLY A 7 -14.94 -9.11 -14.74
N THR A 8 -13.67 -9.25 -15.12
CA THR A 8 -12.59 -9.74 -14.26
C THR A 8 -11.85 -8.56 -13.60
N LEU A 9 -11.65 -8.64 -12.29
CA LEU A 9 -11.00 -7.63 -11.47
C LEU A 9 -9.70 -8.17 -10.89
N THR A 10 -8.63 -7.35 -10.92
CA THR A 10 -7.38 -7.65 -10.21
C THR A 10 -7.15 -6.66 -9.09
N LYS A 11 -7.10 -7.16 -7.85
CA LYS A 11 -6.73 -6.39 -6.65
C LYS A 11 -5.35 -6.82 -6.14
N LEU A 12 -4.60 -5.84 -5.67
CA LEU A 12 -3.40 -6.02 -4.87
C LEU A 12 -3.78 -5.79 -3.40
N VAL A 13 -3.56 -6.81 -2.59
CA VAL A 13 -3.66 -6.75 -1.13
C VAL A 13 -2.24 -6.60 -0.59
N VAL A 14 -2.00 -5.51 0.13
CA VAL A 14 -0.71 -5.16 0.74
C VAL A 14 -0.86 -5.26 2.24
N ILE A 15 0.04 -5.98 2.88
CA ILE A 15 0.03 -6.24 4.32
C ILE A 15 1.15 -5.45 4.96
N SER A 16 0.78 -4.63 5.94
CA SER A 16 1.67 -3.84 6.79
C SER A 16 1.54 -4.20 8.27
N SER A 17 0.87 -5.33 8.56
CA SER A 17 0.65 -5.82 9.92
C SER A 17 1.90 -6.49 10.48
N ASP A 18 2.10 -6.34 11.79
CA ASP A 18 3.10 -7.11 12.54
C ASP A 18 2.60 -8.52 12.92
N SER A 19 1.28 -8.75 12.85
CA SER A 19 0.63 -9.98 13.31
C SER A 19 0.19 -10.91 12.18
N ILE A 20 -0.04 -10.37 10.99
CA ILE A 20 -0.50 -11.11 9.81
C ILE A 20 0.60 -11.14 8.76
N LEU A 21 0.95 -12.33 8.28
CA LEU A 21 1.90 -12.53 7.20
C LEU A 21 1.18 -12.66 5.83
N PRO A 22 1.89 -12.38 4.71
CA PRO A 22 1.37 -12.62 3.37
C PRO A 22 0.81 -14.04 3.14
N ILE A 23 1.41 -15.04 3.78
CA ILE A 23 0.96 -16.42 3.71
C ILE A 23 -0.38 -16.64 4.43
N ASP A 24 -0.63 -15.94 5.55
CA ASP A 24 -1.90 -16.05 6.27
C ASP A 24 -3.05 -15.52 5.42
N ALA A 25 -2.82 -14.41 4.71
CA ALA A 25 -3.78 -13.90 3.73
C ALA A 25 -4.01 -14.89 2.58
N ALA A 26 -2.96 -15.54 2.06
CA ALA A 26 -3.10 -16.54 1.01
C ALA A 26 -3.90 -17.78 1.48
N LEU A 27 -3.57 -18.30 2.67
CA LEU A 27 -4.30 -19.41 3.31
C LEU A 27 -5.77 -19.05 3.51
N LYS A 28 -6.06 -17.84 3.99
CA LYS A 28 -7.44 -17.38 4.17
C LYS A 28 -8.23 -17.36 2.87
N ILE A 29 -7.57 -17.08 1.75
CA ILE A 29 -8.18 -17.11 0.42
C ILE A 29 -8.40 -18.56 -0.03
N TYR A 30 -7.42 -19.45 0.17
CA TYR A 30 -7.57 -20.87 -0.16
C TYR A 30 -8.74 -21.52 0.61
N GLU A 31 -8.95 -21.15 1.88
CA GLU A 31 -10.10 -21.60 2.69
C GLU A 31 -11.46 -21.14 2.17
N SER A 32 -11.51 -20.12 1.31
CA SER A 32 -12.78 -19.54 0.87
C SER A 32 -13.52 -20.37 -0.17
N GLU A 33 -12.88 -21.39 -0.76
CA GLU A 33 -13.41 -22.26 -1.83
C GLU A 33 -13.96 -21.48 -3.06
N ILE A 34 -13.58 -20.22 -3.19
CA ILE A 34 -14.01 -19.36 -4.30
C ILE A 34 -13.04 -19.54 -5.47
N GLU A 35 -13.59 -19.69 -6.68
CA GLU A 35 -12.83 -19.85 -7.90
C GLU A 35 -12.18 -18.52 -8.32
N ILE A 36 -10.97 -18.27 -7.82
CA ILE A 36 -10.15 -17.10 -8.10
C ILE A 36 -8.68 -17.49 -8.25
N THR A 37 -7.94 -16.70 -9.03
CA THR A 37 -6.49 -16.83 -9.16
C THR A 37 -5.79 -15.94 -8.15
N ILE A 38 -4.88 -16.54 -7.37
CA ILE A 38 -4.02 -15.78 -6.47
C ILE A 38 -2.55 -15.86 -6.87
N LYS A 39 -1.81 -14.80 -6.55
CA LYS A 39 -0.36 -14.79 -6.65
C LYS A 39 0.24 -14.11 -5.42
N GLU A 40 0.94 -14.90 -4.64
CA GLU A 40 1.69 -14.41 -3.50
C GLU A 40 2.82 -13.47 -3.91
N THR A 41 3.08 -12.49 -3.04
CA THR A 41 4.14 -11.50 -3.18
C THR A 41 4.81 -11.29 -1.84
N CYS A 42 6.01 -10.70 -1.82
CA CYS A 42 6.72 -10.41 -0.57
C CYS A 42 5.99 -9.43 0.36
N PHE A 43 4.95 -8.74 -0.11
CA PHE A 43 4.24 -7.69 0.63
C PHE A 43 2.75 -7.99 0.80
N GLY A 44 2.29 -9.19 0.44
CA GLY A 44 0.87 -9.55 0.44
C GLY A 44 0.52 -10.43 -0.76
N THR A 45 -0.63 -10.23 -1.38
CA THR A 45 -1.12 -11.10 -2.46
C THR A 45 -1.88 -10.35 -3.55
N MET A 46 -1.81 -10.84 -4.78
CA MET A 46 -2.66 -10.39 -5.87
C MET A 46 -3.82 -11.37 -6.04
N VAL A 47 -5.04 -10.84 -6.17
CA VAL A 47 -6.27 -11.61 -6.30
C VAL A 47 -6.95 -11.21 -7.61
N THR A 48 -7.25 -12.19 -8.45
CA THR A 48 -7.82 -12.00 -9.79
C THR A 48 -9.01 -12.93 -9.99
N GLY A 49 -10.12 -12.42 -10.51
CA GLY A 49 -11.30 -13.22 -10.87
C GLY A 49 -12.54 -12.34 -11.03
N PRO A 50 -13.76 -12.92 -10.97
CA PRO A 50 -15.00 -12.17 -11.01
C PRO A 50 -15.05 -11.08 -9.93
N GLU A 51 -15.55 -9.90 -10.27
CA GLU A 51 -15.52 -8.72 -9.38
C GLU A 51 -16.15 -8.98 -8.00
N ASP A 52 -17.32 -9.60 -7.98
CA ASP A 52 -18.08 -9.99 -6.80
C ASP A 52 -17.32 -10.99 -5.92
N ALA A 53 -16.72 -12.01 -6.55
CA ALA A 53 -15.88 -13.00 -5.88
C ALA A 53 -14.64 -12.35 -5.24
N VAL A 54 -13.90 -11.54 -6.00
CA VAL A 54 -12.70 -10.83 -5.52
C VAL A 54 -13.06 -9.88 -4.38
N ASN A 55 -14.14 -9.11 -4.52
CA ASN A 55 -14.59 -8.19 -3.48
C ASN A 55 -14.98 -8.89 -2.18
N ARG A 56 -15.62 -10.07 -2.27
CA ARG A 56 -15.99 -10.87 -1.10
C ARG A 56 -14.75 -11.38 -0.37
N VAL A 57 -13.84 -12.01 -1.10
CA VAL A 57 -12.62 -12.59 -0.53
C VAL A 57 -11.74 -11.52 0.11
N VAL A 58 -11.52 -10.40 -0.60
CA VAL A 58 -10.68 -9.31 -0.10
C VAL A 58 -11.26 -8.69 1.17
N LYS A 59 -12.59 -8.59 1.30
CA LYS A 59 -13.23 -8.14 2.55
C LYS A 59 -12.91 -9.07 3.72
N GLU A 60 -12.92 -10.38 3.52
CA GLU A 60 -12.56 -11.34 4.58
C GLU A 60 -11.08 -11.27 4.96
N VAL A 61 -10.19 -11.07 3.98
CA VAL A 61 -8.76 -10.90 4.24
C VAL A 61 -8.50 -9.62 5.04
N VAL A 62 -9.13 -8.50 4.68
CA VAL A 62 -8.99 -7.23 5.41
C VAL A 62 -9.46 -7.34 6.86
N LYS A 63 -10.44 -8.21 7.16
CA LYS A 63 -10.88 -8.43 8.56
C LYS A 63 -9.82 -9.07 9.45
N LEU A 64 -8.80 -9.73 8.89
CA LEU A 64 -7.71 -10.29 9.69
C LEU A 64 -6.96 -9.19 10.47
N ASP A 65 -6.76 -8.05 9.82
CA ASP A 65 -6.22 -6.85 10.44
C ASP A 65 -6.67 -5.59 9.68
N LYS A 66 -7.81 -5.04 10.13
CA LYS A 66 -8.58 -4.00 9.42
C LYS A 66 -7.76 -2.77 9.04
N ASN A 67 -6.91 -2.30 9.95
CA ASN A 67 -6.21 -1.03 9.80
C ASN A 67 -4.81 -1.20 9.19
N HIS A 68 -4.31 -2.43 9.07
CA HIS A 68 -2.97 -2.73 8.56
C HIS A 68 -2.96 -3.53 7.25
N ILE A 69 -4.13 -3.84 6.68
CA ILE A 69 -4.28 -4.48 5.37
C ILE A 69 -4.89 -3.49 4.38
N PHE A 70 -4.11 -3.16 3.35
CA PHE A 70 -4.46 -2.16 2.34
C PHE A 70 -4.77 -2.81 1.00
N VAL A 71 -5.74 -2.25 0.28
CA VAL A 71 -6.24 -2.83 -0.96
C VAL A 71 -6.21 -1.78 -2.07
N LYS A 72 -5.68 -2.16 -3.23
CA LYS A 72 -5.67 -1.31 -4.43
C LYS A 72 -6.01 -2.11 -5.68
N GLU A 73 -6.73 -1.51 -6.61
CA GLU A 73 -6.94 -2.09 -7.94
C GLU A 73 -5.69 -1.96 -8.81
N ARG A 74 -5.27 -3.06 -9.42
CA ARG A 74 -4.05 -3.14 -10.25
C ARG A 74 -4.32 -2.98 -11.75
N GLY A 75 -5.59 -3.11 -12.17
CA GLY A 75 -5.98 -3.25 -13.57
C GLY A 75 -5.61 -4.63 -14.08
N PHE A 76 -4.41 -4.77 -14.63
CA PHE A 76 -3.98 -6.01 -15.30
C PHE A 76 -3.76 -7.19 -14.33
N PRO A 77 -4.08 -8.43 -14.75
CA PRO A 77 -3.76 -9.64 -13.99
C PRO A 77 -2.25 -9.91 -13.89
N PRO A 78 -1.83 -10.80 -12.99
CA PRO A 78 -0.45 -11.25 -12.93
C PRO A 78 -0.08 -11.99 -14.23
N GLY A 79 1.03 -11.59 -14.85
CA GLY A 79 1.53 -12.26 -16.07
C GLY A 79 0.97 -11.73 -17.39
N ASP A 80 0.04 -10.77 -17.38
CA ASP A 80 -0.53 -10.17 -18.59
C ASP A 80 0.56 -9.63 -19.55
N ASP A 81 0.55 -10.05 -20.81
CA ASP A 81 1.55 -9.69 -21.82
C ASP A 81 1.70 -8.18 -22.05
N ARG A 82 0.62 -7.41 -21.82
CA ARG A 82 0.65 -5.94 -21.91
C ARG A 82 1.53 -5.30 -20.85
N ARG A 83 1.86 -6.02 -19.77
CA ARG A 83 2.65 -5.51 -18.63
C ARG A 83 3.82 -6.40 -18.24
N CYS A 84 3.80 -7.69 -18.62
CA CYS A 84 4.77 -8.66 -18.18
C CYS A 84 6.16 -8.34 -18.73
N ARG A 85 7.12 -8.15 -17.82
CA ARG A 85 8.51 -7.89 -18.17
C ARG A 85 9.16 -9.08 -18.91
N ALA A 86 8.72 -10.31 -18.60
CA ALA A 86 9.25 -11.51 -19.23
C ALA A 86 8.94 -11.53 -20.74
N GLY A 87 7.68 -11.25 -21.12
CA GLY A 87 7.26 -11.18 -22.52
C GLY A 87 7.85 -10.00 -23.29
N ARG A 88 8.19 -8.90 -22.59
CA ARG A 88 8.79 -7.69 -23.19
C ARG A 88 10.33 -7.71 -23.29
N GLY A 89 10.96 -8.84 -22.97
CA GLY A 89 12.43 -8.96 -23.02
C GLY A 89 13.17 -8.16 -21.94
N GLY A 90 12.50 -7.77 -20.85
CA GLY A 90 13.08 -6.94 -19.80
C GLY A 90 12.49 -5.53 -19.72
N GLY A 91 13.27 -4.61 -19.15
CA GLY A 91 12.88 -3.21 -18.96
C GLY A 91 12.68 -2.79 -17.49
N PRO A 92 12.55 -1.48 -17.24
CA PRO A 92 12.33 -0.92 -15.91
C PRO A 92 10.98 -1.37 -15.35
N ARG A 93 10.92 -1.70 -14.06
CA ARG A 93 9.65 -2.05 -13.39
C ARG A 93 8.85 -0.77 -13.15
N PRO A 94 7.75 -0.53 -13.87
CA PRO A 94 7.01 0.73 -13.71
C PRO A 94 6.43 0.81 -12.30
N GLY A 95 6.75 1.88 -11.58
CA GLY A 95 6.30 2.11 -10.19
C GLY A 95 7.17 1.50 -9.09
N PHE A 96 8.22 0.73 -9.41
CA PHE A 96 9.06 0.07 -8.39
C PHE A 96 9.79 1.05 -7.47
N HIS A 97 10.23 2.20 -7.99
CA HIS A 97 10.89 3.24 -7.18
C HIS A 97 9.95 3.85 -6.13
N PHE A 98 8.65 3.94 -6.42
CA PHE A 98 7.66 4.47 -5.49
C PHE A 98 7.26 3.43 -4.43
N LEU A 99 7.29 2.15 -4.78
CA LEU A 99 6.84 1.06 -3.93
C LEU A 99 7.55 1.03 -2.56
N ARG A 100 8.86 1.32 -2.51
CA ARG A 100 9.61 1.33 -1.25
C ARG A 100 9.14 2.43 -0.29
N ASN A 101 8.92 3.63 -0.81
CA ASN A 101 8.42 4.75 -0.01
C ASN A 101 6.96 4.53 0.41
N GLU A 102 6.14 4.00 -0.51
CA GLU A 102 4.75 3.63 -0.22
C GLU A 102 4.69 2.58 0.91
N ILE A 103 5.51 1.53 0.87
CA ILE A 103 5.53 0.51 1.93
C ILE A 103 6.00 1.10 3.26
N GLY A 104 6.99 1.99 3.26
CA GLY A 104 7.51 2.60 4.49
C GLY A 104 6.50 3.49 5.24
N ILE A 105 5.48 4.01 4.56
CA ILE A 105 4.46 4.88 5.19
C ILE A 105 3.24 4.10 5.69
N LEU A 106 2.98 2.89 5.17
CA LEU A 106 1.80 2.10 5.56
C LEU A 106 1.69 1.82 7.07
N PRO A 107 2.76 1.48 7.81
CA PRO A 107 2.65 1.25 9.25
C PRO A 107 2.22 2.51 10.01
N ILE A 108 2.65 3.69 9.55
CA ILE A 108 2.28 4.98 10.15
C ILE A 108 0.79 5.25 9.91
N ILE A 109 0.30 4.96 8.70
CA ILE A 109 -1.12 5.08 8.36
C ILE A 109 -1.95 4.13 9.21
N GLY A 110 -1.55 2.86 9.31
CA GLY A 110 -2.28 1.87 10.10
C GLY A 110 -2.36 2.25 11.57
N LYS A 111 -1.24 2.68 12.17
CA LYS A 111 -1.23 3.19 13.54
C LYS A 111 -2.15 4.41 13.72
N ALA A 112 -2.14 5.35 12.78
CA ALA A 112 -3.02 6.51 12.83
C ALA A 112 -4.51 6.13 12.75
N LEU A 113 -4.85 5.08 12.00
CA LEU A 113 -6.22 4.53 11.95
C LEU A 113 -6.61 3.83 13.26
N ASP A 114 -5.68 3.11 13.89
CA ASP A 114 -5.90 2.53 15.22
C ASP A 114 -6.14 3.61 16.28
N ASP A 115 -5.30 4.65 16.30
CA ASP A 115 -5.45 5.78 17.21
C ASP A 115 -6.79 6.49 16.98
N PHE A 116 -7.22 6.61 15.72
CA PHE A 116 -8.53 7.18 15.36
C PHE A 116 -9.69 6.32 15.87
N ASP A 117 -9.67 5.00 15.63
CA ASP A 117 -10.71 4.07 16.09
C ASP A 117 -10.77 4.02 17.63
N ASN A 118 -9.63 4.19 18.31
CA ASN A 118 -9.52 4.24 19.77
C ASN A 118 -9.84 5.62 20.38
N ASN A 119 -10.22 6.61 19.57
CA ASN A 119 -10.48 7.99 19.99
C ASN A 119 -9.32 8.62 20.77
N VAL A 120 -8.07 8.31 20.39
CA VAL A 120 -6.89 8.91 20.98
C VAL A 120 -6.89 10.42 20.67
N PRO A 121 -6.71 11.30 21.69
CA PRO A 121 -6.67 12.73 21.46
C PRO A 121 -5.56 13.13 20.50
N LEU A 122 -5.90 13.96 19.51
CA LEU A 122 -4.90 14.50 18.59
C LEU A 122 -3.89 15.37 19.33
N GLU A 123 -2.61 15.02 19.22
CA GLU A 123 -1.55 15.90 19.69
C GLU A 123 -1.60 17.23 18.93
N LYS A 124 -1.51 18.35 19.67
CA LYS A 124 -1.40 19.66 19.04
C LYS A 124 -0.05 19.74 18.33
N VAL A 125 -0.07 19.73 17.01
CA VAL A 125 1.14 19.94 16.21
C VAL A 125 1.68 21.33 16.48
N VAL A 126 2.75 21.42 17.28
CA VAL A 126 3.52 22.65 17.46
C VAL A 126 4.32 22.83 16.18
N ARG A 127 3.80 23.63 15.25
CA ARG A 127 4.56 24.00 14.06
C ARG A 127 5.74 24.87 14.51
N PRO A 128 6.98 24.55 14.10
CA PRO A 128 8.10 25.42 14.42
C PRO A 128 7.83 26.82 13.89
N GLU A 129 8.15 27.83 14.70
CA GLU A 129 8.03 29.22 14.25
C GLU A 129 8.93 29.43 13.02
N LYS A 130 8.46 30.25 12.08
CA LYS A 130 9.28 30.67 10.94
C LYS A 130 10.55 31.33 11.47
N LEU A 131 11.70 30.99 10.88
CA LEU A 131 12.97 31.57 11.28
C LEU A 131 12.91 33.10 11.12
N LYS A 132 13.20 33.82 12.20
CA LYS A 132 13.13 35.29 12.20
C LYS A 132 14.20 35.87 11.27
N VAL A 133 13.86 36.95 10.56
CA VAL A 133 14.78 37.65 9.65
C VAL A 133 16.03 38.15 10.39
N SER A 134 15.91 38.49 11.68
CA SER A 134 17.05 38.83 12.54
C SER A 134 18.08 37.71 12.57
N ASN A 135 17.64 36.48 12.81
CA ASN A 135 18.52 35.32 12.93
C ASN A 135 19.21 35.01 11.59
N LEU A 136 18.52 35.21 10.45
CA LEU A 136 19.15 35.11 9.13
C LEU A 136 20.27 36.15 8.95
N LYS A 137 20.03 37.41 9.36
CA LYS A 137 21.04 38.48 9.27
C LYS A 137 22.26 38.17 10.14
N ASP A 138 22.05 37.60 11.33
CA ASP A 138 23.14 37.23 12.23
C ASP A 138 23.98 36.09 11.67
N ILE A 139 23.34 35.06 11.08
CA ILE A 139 24.04 33.96 10.38
C ILE A 139 24.88 34.49 9.22
N ILE A 140 24.33 35.39 8.39
CA ILE A 140 25.05 36.00 7.26
C ILE A 140 26.27 36.79 7.76
N LYS A 141 26.11 37.58 8.82
CA LYS A 141 27.23 38.34 9.41
C LYS A 141 28.30 37.42 9.98
N SER A 142 27.93 36.34 10.68
CA SER A 142 28.90 35.40 11.24
C SER A 142 29.76 34.71 10.18
N GLU A 143 29.21 34.41 9.01
CA GLU A 143 29.96 33.83 7.88
C GLU A 143 30.85 34.87 7.17
N LEU A 144 30.46 36.15 7.14
CA LEU A 144 31.30 37.22 6.58
C LEU A 144 32.49 37.59 7.48
N THR A 145 32.46 37.22 8.76
CA THR A 145 33.55 37.50 9.72
C THR A 145 34.51 36.31 9.89
N ARG A 146 34.28 35.22 9.15
CA ARG A 146 35.07 33.99 9.14
C ARG A 146 36.02 33.98 7.95
#